data_AF-A0A7S1DIS8-F1
#
_entry.id   AF-A0A7S1DIS8-F1
#
_cell.length_a   1.000
_cell.length_b   1.000
_cell.length_c   1.000
_cell.angle_alpha   90.00
_cell.angle_beta   90.00
_cell.angle_gamma   90.00
#
_symmetry.space_group_name_H-M   'P 1'
#
loop_
_entity.id
_entity.type
_entity.pdbx_description
1 polymer ?
#
loop_
_entity_poly.entity_id
_entity_poly.type
_entity_poly.pdbx_seq_one_letter_code
_entity_poly.pdbx_strand_id
1 'polypeptide(L)'
;DKKGSQWGVLASMGVPEDEIPRFTSADYWLGYFPPIAREDLKSMGCKIDWRRSFITTNRSVYYDSFVRWQFNKLRACGKVRFGKRYTIYSPIDGQPCADHDRSQGEGVGPQE
;
A
#
# COMPACT_ATOMS: atom_id res chain seq x y z
N ASP A 1 -1.01 12.66 -26.42
CA ASP A 1 -2.37 12.33 -25.94
C ASP A 1 -2.23 11.80 -24.51
N LYS A 2 -2.89 12.42 -23.51
CA LYS A 2 -2.73 12.05 -22.08
C LYS A 2 -3.54 10.79 -21.71
N LYS A 3 -4.39 10.29 -22.63
CA LYS A 3 -5.19 9.07 -22.45
C LYS A 3 -4.29 7.86 -22.17
N GLY A 4 -4.45 7.27 -20.98
CA GLY A 4 -3.69 6.09 -20.52
C GLY A 4 -2.42 6.37 -19.72
N SER A 5 -2.04 7.64 -19.53
CA SER A 5 -0.91 7.99 -18.65
C SER A 5 -1.34 8.11 -17.19
N GLN A 6 -0.42 7.88 -16.24
CA GLN A 6 -0.68 8.10 -14.81
C GLN A 6 -1.09 9.54 -14.50
N TRP A 7 -0.57 10.52 -15.25
CA TRP A 7 -1.01 11.91 -15.19
C TRP A 7 -2.50 12.04 -15.57
N GLY A 8 -2.89 11.45 -16.69
CA GLY A 8 -4.28 11.47 -17.16
C GLY A 8 -5.24 10.81 -16.17
N VAL A 9 -4.80 9.73 -15.51
CA VAL A 9 -5.55 9.06 -14.45
C VAL A 9 -5.79 10.01 -13.26
N LEU A 10 -4.75 10.64 -12.73
CA LEU A 10 -4.89 11.59 -11.61
C LEU A 10 -5.78 12.79 -11.98
N ALA A 11 -5.61 13.35 -13.18
CA ALA A 11 -6.47 14.42 -13.67
C ALA A 11 -7.94 13.98 -13.77
N SER A 12 -8.21 12.74 -14.22
CA SER A 12 -9.57 12.19 -14.29
C SER A 12 -10.22 11.95 -12.92
N MET A 13 -9.41 11.78 -11.88
CA MET A 13 -9.85 11.68 -10.49
C MET A 13 -10.16 13.07 -9.87
N GLY A 14 -10.02 14.16 -10.64
CA GLY A 14 -10.26 15.52 -10.17
C GLY A 14 -9.09 16.13 -9.39
N VAL A 15 -7.89 15.54 -9.45
CA VAL A 15 -6.68 16.13 -8.86
C VAL A 15 -6.29 17.39 -9.66
N PRO A 16 -6.09 18.56 -9.01
CA PRO A 16 -5.61 19.77 -9.68
C PRO A 16 -4.28 19.55 -10.42
N GLU A 17 -4.17 20.05 -11.66
CA GLU A 17 -2.98 19.78 -12.50
C GLU A 17 -1.67 20.29 -11.87
N ASP A 18 -1.73 21.36 -11.08
CA ASP A 18 -0.59 21.93 -10.35
C ASP A 18 -0.14 21.08 -9.16
N GLU A 19 -1.02 20.19 -8.66
CA GLU A 19 -0.75 19.29 -7.56
C GLU A 19 -0.21 17.93 -8.01
N ILE A 20 -0.52 17.48 -9.23
CA ILE A 20 -0.11 16.19 -9.81
C ILE A 20 1.41 15.93 -9.66
N PRO A 21 2.32 16.90 -9.90
CA PRO A 21 3.76 16.67 -9.72
C PRO A 21 4.15 16.22 -8.31
N ARG A 22 3.39 16.58 -7.28
CA ARG A 22 3.66 16.21 -5.88
C ARG A 22 3.46 14.71 -5.63
N PHE A 23 2.67 14.03 -6.45
CA PHE A 23 2.44 12.58 -6.38
C PHE A 23 3.63 11.73 -6.84
N THR A 24 4.71 12.36 -7.31
CA THR A 24 6.01 11.68 -7.49
C THR A 24 6.59 11.19 -6.16
N SER A 25 6.22 11.83 -5.03
CA SER A 25 6.54 11.36 -3.69
C SER A 25 5.42 10.46 -3.16
N ALA A 26 5.77 9.22 -2.78
CA ALA A 26 4.83 8.28 -2.15
C ALA A 26 4.20 8.85 -0.86
N ASP A 27 4.93 9.67 -0.10
CA ASP A 27 4.41 10.29 1.12
C ASP A 27 3.27 11.27 0.87
N TYR A 28 3.21 11.84 -0.34
CA TYR A 28 2.13 12.74 -0.71
C TYR A 28 0.78 12.02 -0.77
N TRP A 29 0.77 10.81 -1.32
CA TRP A 29 -0.40 9.94 -1.40
C TRP A 29 -1.01 9.69 -0.03
N LEU A 30 -0.15 9.48 0.98
CA LEU A 30 -0.56 9.23 2.37
C LEU A 30 -1.23 10.44 3.04
N GLY A 31 -1.01 11.65 2.52
CA GLY A 31 -1.69 12.87 2.99
C GLY A 31 -2.95 13.20 2.18
N TYR A 32 -2.98 12.83 0.90
CA TYR A 32 -4.03 13.23 -0.03
C TYR A 32 -5.27 12.32 0.02
N PHE A 33 -5.10 11.01 -0.16
CA PHE A 33 -6.24 10.10 -0.31
C PHE A 33 -6.94 9.67 1.00
N PRO A 34 -6.25 9.48 2.15
CA PRO A 34 -6.93 9.03 3.36
C PRO A 34 -8.03 9.98 3.89
N PRO A 35 -7.86 11.33 3.87
CA PRO A 35 -8.96 12.23 4.19
C PRO A 35 -10.16 12.10 3.24
N ILE A 36 -9.91 11.93 1.93
CA ILE A 36 -10.97 11.75 0.92
C ILE A 36 -11.76 10.47 1.21
N ALA A 37 -11.09 9.33 1.39
CA ALA A 37 -11.74 8.07 1.72
C ALA A 37 -12.61 8.16 2.98
N ARG A 38 -12.19 8.95 3.98
CA ARG A 38 -12.99 9.20 5.19
C ARG A 38 -14.27 9.98 4.86
N GLU A 39 -14.17 11.06 4.09
CA GLU A 39 -15.35 11.86 3.72
C GLU A 39 -16.30 11.07 2.80
N ASP A 40 -15.77 10.23 1.90
CA ASP A 40 -16.59 9.33 1.07
C ASP A 40 -17.39 8.36 1.94
N LEU A 41 -16.75 7.68 2.90
CA LEU A 41 -17.42 6.75 3.82
C LEU A 41 -18.42 7.46 4.76
N LYS A 42 -18.16 8.71 5.15
CA LYS A 42 -19.14 9.53 5.89
C LYS A 42 -20.35 9.86 5.03
N SER A 43 -20.14 10.25 3.76
CA SER A 43 -21.23 10.58 2.84
C SER A 43 -22.09 9.34 2.52
N MET A 44 -21.47 8.16 2.49
CA MET A 44 -22.17 6.88 2.40
C MET A 44 -23.00 6.56 3.67
N GLY A 45 -22.73 7.20 4.80
CA GLY A 45 -23.44 6.97 6.06
C GLY A 45 -22.94 5.76 6.85
N CYS A 46 -21.68 5.34 6.66
CA CYS A 46 -21.10 4.21 7.38
C CYS A 46 -21.00 4.49 8.89
N LYS A 47 -21.40 3.51 9.72
CA LYS A 47 -21.37 3.61 11.20
C LYS A 47 -19.96 3.31 11.76
N ILE A 48 -19.03 4.23 11.54
CA ILE A 48 -17.60 4.05 11.87
C ILE A 48 -17.17 4.93 13.06
N ASP A 49 -16.42 4.36 14.01
CA ASP A 49 -15.72 5.13 15.07
C ASP A 49 -14.39 5.68 14.51
N TRP A 50 -14.44 6.90 13.98
CA TRP A 50 -13.30 7.57 13.35
C TRP A 50 -12.10 7.80 14.26
N ARG A 51 -12.27 7.72 15.59
CA ARG A 51 -11.16 7.86 16.55
C ARG A 51 -10.18 6.69 16.48
N ARG A 52 -10.54 5.60 15.79
CA ARG A 52 -9.76 4.38 15.63
C ARG A 52 -9.12 4.27 14.24
N SER A 53 -9.19 5.31 13.42
CA SER A 53 -8.57 5.35 12.10
C SER A 53 -7.06 5.62 12.18
N PHE A 54 -6.27 4.99 11.33
CA PHE A 54 -4.81 5.15 11.27
C PHE A 54 -4.25 4.85 9.86
N ILE A 55 -2.97 5.15 9.65
CA ILE A 55 -2.20 4.81 8.43
C ILE A 55 -1.24 3.65 8.74
N THR A 56 -0.92 2.84 7.73
CA THR A 56 -0.23 1.55 7.91
C THR A 56 1.28 1.57 7.67
N THR A 57 1.84 2.69 7.22
CA THR A 57 3.29 2.85 7.02
C THR A 57 3.99 3.31 8.29
N ASN A 58 5.32 3.40 8.23
CA ASN A 58 6.16 3.96 9.31
C ASN A 58 5.84 5.43 9.66
N ARG A 59 5.02 6.13 8.86
CA ARG A 59 4.47 7.45 9.18
C ARG A 59 3.57 7.41 10.43
N SER A 60 2.93 6.27 10.69
CA SER A 60 2.19 6.03 11.93
C SER A 60 3.08 5.35 12.96
N VAL A 61 3.69 6.14 13.85
CA VAL A 61 4.63 5.63 14.87
C VAL A 61 4.00 4.56 15.76
N TYR A 62 2.72 4.71 16.10
CA TYR A 62 2.00 3.74 16.92
C TYR A 62 1.79 2.40 16.20
N TYR A 63 1.37 2.45 14.93
CA TYR A 63 1.11 1.25 14.15
C TYR A 63 2.41 0.52 13.79
N ASP A 64 3.46 1.27 13.43
CA ASP A 64 4.80 0.71 13.21
C ASP A 64 5.36 0.02 14.47
N SER A 65 5.20 0.63 15.64
CA SER A 65 5.58 -0.02 16.91
C SER A 65 4.78 -1.30 17.16
N PHE A 66 3.49 -1.31 16.84
CA PHE A 66 2.64 -2.51 16.96
C PHE A 66 3.13 -3.64 16.02
N VAL A 67 3.42 -3.33 14.76
CA VAL A 67 3.93 -4.31 13.79
C VAL A 67 5.32 -4.82 14.20
N ARG A 68 6.22 -3.97 14.72
CA ARG A 68 7.52 -4.42 15.26
C ARG A 68 7.35 -5.40 16.41
N TRP A 69 6.44 -5.10 17.34
CA TRP A 69 6.11 -6.03 18.42
C TRP A 69 5.61 -7.37 17.87
N GLN A 70 4.70 -7.35 16.88
CA GLN A 70 4.17 -8.56 16.25
C GLN A 70 5.29 -9.41 15.63
N PHE A 71 6.16 -8.82 14.81
CA PHE A 71 7.25 -9.55 14.15
C PHE A 71 8.30 -10.06 15.13
N ASN A 72 8.59 -9.33 16.20
CA ASN A 72 9.46 -9.80 17.27
C ASN A 72 8.88 -11.03 17.98
N LYS A 73 7.57 -11.03 18.25
CA LYS A 73 6.87 -12.20 18.82
C LYS A 73 6.88 -13.38 17.85
N LEU A 74 6.57 -13.17 16.57
CA LEU A 74 6.61 -14.22 15.55
C LEU A 74 8.01 -14.83 15.42
N ARG A 75 9.07 -14.01 15.49
CA ARG A 75 10.45 -14.49 15.48
C ARG A 75 10.76 -15.32 16.74
N ALA A 76 10.38 -14.83 17.93
CA ALA A 76 10.59 -15.54 19.19
C ALA A 76 9.85 -16.89 19.25
N CYS A 77 8.65 -16.97 18.68
CA CYS A 77 7.88 -18.22 18.55
C CYS A 77 8.34 -19.12 17.39
N GLY A 78 9.43 -18.75 16.71
CA GLY A 78 9.96 -19.49 15.60
C GLY A 78 9.01 -19.60 14.40
N LYS A 79 8.27 -18.54 14.07
CA LYS A 79 7.40 -18.46 12.88
C LYS A 79 8.04 -17.67 11.73
N VAL A 80 9.08 -16.88 12.00
CA VAL A 80 9.92 -16.23 10.98
C VAL A 80 11.21 -17.03 10.79
N ARG A 81 11.59 -17.28 9.54
CA ARG A 81 12.79 -18.04 9.16
C ARG A 81 13.56 -17.29 8.07
N PHE A 82 14.86 -17.54 8.01
CA PHE A 82 15.74 -17.04 6.97
C PHE A 82 16.33 -18.22 6.19
N GLY A 83 16.36 -18.12 4.86
CA GLY A 83 16.91 -19.16 3.98
C GLY A 83 16.59 -18.89 2.52
N LYS A 84 17.28 -19.60 1.61
CA LYS A 84 17.00 -19.55 0.17
C LYS A 84 15.74 -20.34 -0.14
N ARG A 85 14.81 -19.74 -0.89
CA ARG A 85 13.53 -20.32 -1.28
C ARG A 85 13.19 -19.90 -2.71
N TYR A 86 12.55 -20.79 -3.46
CA TYR A 86 11.94 -20.42 -4.72
C TYR A 86 10.72 -19.55 -4.46
N THR A 87 10.60 -18.48 -5.22
CA THR A 87 9.49 -17.52 -5.15
C THR A 87 9.35 -16.85 -6.51
N ILE A 88 8.15 -16.38 -6.83
CA ILE A 88 7.99 -15.50 -7.99
C ILE A 88 8.74 -14.21 -7.68
N TYR A 89 9.57 -13.77 -8.62
CA TYR A 89 10.50 -12.67 -8.41
C TYR A 89 10.38 -11.68 -9.57
N SER A 90 10.32 -10.39 -9.25
CA SER A 90 10.33 -9.32 -10.25
C SER A 90 11.76 -8.80 -10.41
N PRO A 91 12.42 -9.00 -11.57
CA PRO A 91 13.77 -8.47 -11.78
C PRO A 91 13.84 -6.94 -11.75
N ILE A 92 12.74 -6.26 -12.09
CA ILE A 92 12.66 -4.78 -12.11
C ILE A 92 12.57 -4.25 -10.67
N ASP A 93 11.74 -4.88 -9.83
CA ASP A 93 11.55 -4.43 -8.44
C ASP A 93 12.66 -4.94 -7.50
N GLY A 94 13.44 -5.93 -7.93
CA GLY A 94 14.54 -6.49 -7.15
C GLY A 94 14.09 -7.27 -5.91
N GLN A 95 12.83 -7.72 -5.87
CA GLN A 95 12.23 -8.37 -4.71
C GLN A 95 11.25 -9.50 -5.09
N PRO A 96 10.88 -10.39 -4.15
CA PRO A 96 9.75 -11.31 -4.35
C PRO A 96 8.50 -10.54 -4.76
N CYS A 97 7.81 -11.00 -5.81
CA CYS A 97 6.58 -10.41 -6.30
C CYS A 97 5.40 -11.19 -5.71
N ALA A 98 4.93 -10.72 -4.55
CA ALA A 98 3.78 -11.31 -3.88
C ALA A 98 2.49 -10.95 -4.62
N ASP A 99 1.39 -11.61 -4.28
CA ASP A 99 0.13 -11.51 -5.03
C ASP A 99 -0.39 -10.07 -5.18
N HIS A 100 -0.29 -9.26 -4.13
CA HIS A 100 -0.76 -7.87 -4.15
C HIS A 100 0.18 -6.91 -4.90
N ASP A 101 1.36 -7.37 -5.35
CA ASP A 101 2.30 -6.60 -6.16
C ASP A 101 2.13 -6.90 -7.67
N ARG A 102 1.21 -7.82 -8.04
CA ARG A 102 1.03 -8.31 -9.41
C ARG A 102 -0.07 -7.59 -10.15
N SER A 103 0.14 -7.39 -11.45
CA SER A 103 -0.91 -6.97 -12.38
C SER A 103 -1.70 -8.15 -12.98
N GLN A 104 -1.13 -9.36 -12.99
CA GLN A 104 -1.73 -10.58 -13.53
C GLN A 104 -1.18 -11.82 -12.81
N GLY A 105 -1.92 -12.94 -12.86
CA GLY A 105 -1.44 -14.22 -12.31
C GLY A 105 -1.42 -14.29 -10.77
N GLU A 106 -2.42 -13.69 -10.12
CA GLU A 106 -2.66 -13.86 -8.69
C GLU A 106 -2.78 -15.35 -8.34
N GLY A 107 -2.09 -15.80 -7.28
CA GLY A 107 -2.10 -17.20 -6.84
C GLY A 107 -1.19 -18.15 -7.63
N VAL A 108 -0.54 -17.69 -8.70
CA VAL A 108 0.45 -18.49 -9.43
C VAL A 108 1.72 -18.66 -8.60
N GLY A 109 2.13 -19.91 -8.38
CA GLY A 109 3.37 -20.27 -7.70
C GLY A 109 4.45 -20.78 -8.66
N PRO A 110 5.69 -20.98 -8.18
CA PRO A 110 6.73 -21.68 -8.93
C PRO A 110 6.26 -23.11 -9.30
N GLN A 111 6.61 -23.55 -10.51
CA GLN A 111 6.40 -24.91 -10.99
C GLN A 111 7.77 -25.54 -11.30
N GLU A 112 7.98 -26.80 -10.91
CA GLU A 112 9.16 -27.61 -11.25
C GLU A 112 9.07 -28.19 -12.68
#